data_AF-A0A3E1P9K8-F1
#
_entry.id   AF-A0A3E1P9K8-F1
#
_cell.length_a   1.000
_cell.length_b   1.000
_cell.length_c   1.000
_cell.angle_alpha   90.00
_cell.angle_beta   90.00
_cell.angle_gamma   90.00
#
_symmetry.space_group_name_H-M   'P 1'
#
loop_
_entity.id
_entity.type
_entity.pdbx_description
1 polymer ?
#
loop_
_entity_poly.entity_id
_entity_poly.type
_entity_poly.pdbx_seq_one_letter_code
_entity_poly.pdbx_strand_id
1 'polypeptide(L)'
;MERTNVKSDPKMKVDSVSFFWTYKDSVTVLKFGLHRENMLYSCTSTRESFTLLYDSVQQKWLYKNSFDSGTMYVEKENAYEENGTWYKVSKLIMNKGLTDGESTYIVEKNAGLLVTKSNTWRYAMFRKTEDPHLAAVIYRVTTDRDFYDNDTTGMSIW
;
A
#
# COMPACT_ATOMS: atom_id res chain seq x y z
N MET A 1 40.91 -13.02 29.71
CA MET A 1 39.75 -13.51 28.94
C MET A 1 38.68 -12.44 28.99
N GLU A 2 38.63 -11.60 27.97
CA GLU A 2 37.61 -10.56 27.81
C GLU A 2 36.25 -11.20 27.51
N ARG A 3 35.23 -10.82 28.27
CA ARG A 3 33.84 -11.16 27.98
C ARG A 3 33.31 -10.13 26.98
N THR A 4 33.18 -10.53 25.73
CA THR A 4 32.51 -9.74 24.70
C THR A 4 31.04 -9.58 25.08
N ASN A 5 30.70 -8.38 25.51
CA ASN A 5 29.34 -7.95 25.75
C ASN A 5 28.66 -7.81 24.38
N VAL A 6 27.97 -8.85 23.93
CA VAL A 6 27.12 -8.78 22.75
C VAL A 6 25.97 -7.84 23.09
N LYS A 7 26.09 -6.57 22.67
CA LYS A 7 24.97 -5.65 22.62
C LYS A 7 23.89 -6.33 21.79
N SER A 8 22.82 -6.73 22.46
CA SER A 8 21.61 -7.16 21.77
C SER A 8 21.13 -5.98 20.94
N ASP A 9 21.02 -6.17 19.62
CA ASP A 9 20.38 -5.21 18.74
C ASP A 9 19.03 -4.82 19.34
N PRO A 10 18.66 -3.53 19.35
CA PRO A 10 17.35 -3.12 19.83
C PRO A 10 16.31 -3.87 19.00
N LYS A 11 15.55 -4.76 19.66
CA LYS A 11 14.43 -5.50 19.06
C LYS A 11 13.57 -4.49 18.30
N MET A 12 13.68 -4.51 16.97
CA MET A 12 12.87 -3.69 16.07
C MET A 12 11.40 -3.95 16.40
N LYS A 13 10.64 -2.89 16.66
CA LYS A 13 9.21 -2.98 16.92
C LYS A 13 8.54 -3.55 15.68
N VAL A 14 8.00 -4.76 15.83
CA VAL A 14 7.06 -5.34 14.88
C VAL A 14 5.74 -4.60 15.07
N ASP A 15 5.41 -3.72 14.12
CA ASP A 15 4.13 -3.01 14.12
C ASP A 15 3.13 -3.85 13.29
N SER A 16 2.16 -4.45 13.97
CA SER A 16 1.02 -5.09 13.30
C SER A 16 0.04 -4.00 12.83
N VAL A 17 -0.02 -3.73 11.54
CA VAL A 17 -0.97 -2.77 10.95
C VAL A 17 -2.25 -3.54 10.58
N SER A 18 -3.42 -2.99 10.89
CA SER A 18 -4.69 -3.62 10.49
C SER A 18 -5.26 -2.98 9.23
N PHE A 19 -5.96 -3.75 8.39
CA PHE A 19 -6.69 -3.24 7.23
C PHE A 19 -8.15 -3.67 7.27
N PHE A 20 -9.03 -2.82 6.74
CA PHE A 20 -10.43 -3.11 6.43
C PHE A 20 -10.56 -3.46 4.96
N TRP A 21 -11.22 -4.57 4.66
CA TRP A 21 -11.54 -4.98 3.30
C TRP A 21 -12.99 -4.68 2.98
N THR A 22 -13.26 -4.35 1.73
CA THR A 22 -14.63 -4.17 1.22
C THR A 22 -14.75 -4.73 -0.20
N TYR A 23 -15.94 -5.24 -0.55
CA TYR A 23 -16.28 -5.62 -1.92
C TYR A 23 -17.24 -4.57 -2.51
N LYS A 24 -17.25 -4.46 -3.85
CA LYS A 24 -18.16 -3.53 -4.55
C LYS A 24 -19.62 -3.73 -4.19
N ASP A 25 -20.04 -5.00 -4.14
CA ASP A 25 -21.46 -5.38 -4.02
C ASP A 25 -21.82 -5.93 -2.62
N SER A 26 -20.87 -5.92 -1.68
CA SER A 26 -21.14 -6.28 -0.28
C SER A 26 -20.16 -5.61 0.68
N VAL A 27 -20.69 -5.04 1.76
CA VAL A 27 -19.86 -4.50 2.84
C VAL A 27 -19.53 -5.64 3.81
N THR A 28 -18.47 -6.39 3.52
CA THR A 28 -17.89 -7.34 4.46
C THR A 28 -16.55 -6.83 4.94
N VAL A 29 -16.52 -6.29 6.16
CA VAL A 29 -15.30 -5.78 6.78
C VAL A 29 -14.49 -6.95 7.32
N LEU A 30 -13.49 -7.40 6.55
CA LEU A 30 -12.51 -8.36 7.02
C LEU A 30 -11.31 -7.61 7.59
N LYS A 31 -10.84 -8.05 8.76
CA LYS A 31 -9.66 -7.50 9.43
C LYS A 31 -8.44 -8.30 9.00
N PHE A 32 -7.49 -7.64 8.37
CA PHE A 32 -6.21 -8.24 8.00
C PHE A 32 -5.09 -7.67 8.86
N GLY A 33 -4.17 -8.53 9.30
CA GLY A 33 -2.92 -8.11 9.91
C GLY A 33 -1.85 -8.01 8.83
N LEU A 34 -1.20 -6.86 8.76
CA LEU A 34 -0.06 -6.60 7.92
C LEU A 34 1.17 -6.48 8.81
N HIS A 35 2.18 -7.27 8.50
CA HIS A 35 3.47 -7.19 9.17
C HIS A 35 4.30 -6.11 8.48
N ARG A 36 4.79 -5.15 9.27
CA ARG A 36 5.72 -4.13 8.80
C ARG A 36 7.10 -4.37 9.40
N GLU A 37 8.09 -4.46 8.51
CA GLU A 37 9.50 -4.37 8.86
C GLU A 37 10.17 -3.36 7.93
N ASN A 38 10.48 -2.16 8.43
CA ASN A 38 10.93 -1.03 7.62
C ASN A 38 9.93 -0.65 6.50
N MET A 39 10.34 -0.82 5.25
CA MET A 39 9.52 -0.59 4.05
C MET A 39 9.03 -1.90 3.40
N LEU A 40 9.06 -3.00 4.16
CA LEU A 40 8.43 -4.27 3.81
C LEU A 40 7.05 -4.34 4.45
N TYR A 41 6.05 -4.62 3.63
CA TYR A 41 4.66 -4.81 4.00
C TYR A 41 4.23 -6.19 3.54
N SER A 42 3.84 -7.08 4.44
CA SER A 42 3.31 -8.39 4.06
C SER A 42 1.93 -8.63 4.65
N CYS A 43 1.00 -9.01 3.78
CA CYS A 43 -0.30 -9.52 4.17
C CYS A 43 -0.28 -11.04 4.01
N THR A 44 -0.69 -11.76 5.04
CA THR A 44 -0.91 -13.21 4.95
C THR A 44 -2.31 -13.50 5.48
N SER A 45 -3.18 -13.98 4.61
CA SER A 45 -4.53 -14.38 4.98
C SER A 45 -5.00 -15.57 4.16
N THR A 46 -6.16 -16.13 4.52
CA THR A 46 -6.79 -17.21 3.76
C THR A 46 -7.31 -16.77 2.38
N ARG A 47 -7.42 -15.45 2.12
CA ARG A 47 -7.97 -14.89 0.87
C ARG A 47 -6.92 -14.25 -0.03
N GLU A 48 -5.91 -13.64 0.56
CA GLU A 48 -4.82 -12.98 -0.16
C GLU A 48 -3.52 -13.09 0.64
N SER A 49 -2.43 -13.31 -0.07
CA SER A 49 -1.08 -13.31 0.48
C SER A 49 -0.17 -12.53 -0.47
N PHE A 50 0.40 -11.43 0.00
CA PHE A 50 1.32 -10.64 -0.80
C PHE A 50 2.37 -9.94 0.07
N THR A 51 3.48 -9.58 -0.56
CA THR A 51 4.53 -8.74 -0.02
C THR A 51 4.76 -7.57 -0.95
N LEU A 52 4.84 -6.37 -0.37
CA LEU A 52 5.24 -5.13 -1.02
C LEU A 52 6.50 -4.60 -0.30
N LEU A 53 7.57 -4.37 -1.04
CA LEU A 53 8.86 -3.93 -0.49
C LEU A 53 9.37 -2.73 -1.27
N TYR A 54 9.80 -1.68 -0.58
CA TYR A 54 10.64 -0.66 -1.20
C TYR A 54 12.11 -1.07 -1.13
N ASP A 55 12.72 -1.32 -2.29
CA ASP A 55 14.18 -1.48 -2.41
C ASP A 55 14.82 -0.10 -2.45
N SER A 56 15.47 0.29 -1.35
CA SER A 56 16.14 1.60 -1.23
C SER A 56 17.40 1.72 -2.08
N VAL A 57 18.04 0.60 -2.44
CA VAL A 57 19.27 0.60 -3.26
C VAL A 57 18.89 0.87 -4.72
N GLN A 58 17.84 0.20 -5.20
CA GLN A 58 17.35 0.34 -6.57
C GLN A 58 16.28 1.43 -6.73
N GLN A 59 15.85 2.04 -5.63
CA GLN A 59 14.82 3.07 -5.56
C GLN A 59 13.51 2.66 -6.24
N LYS A 60 13.06 1.42 -6.01
CA LYS A 60 11.87 0.86 -6.66
C LYS A 60 11.02 0.02 -5.73
N TRP A 61 9.73 -0.07 -6.05
CA TRP A 61 8.79 -0.92 -5.35
C TRP A 61 8.73 -2.31 -5.97
N LEU A 62 8.80 -3.33 -5.13
CA LEU A 62 8.76 -4.74 -5.49
C LEU A 62 7.50 -5.37 -4.91
N TYR A 63 6.75 -6.08 -5.75
CA TYR A 63 5.58 -6.85 -5.37
C TYR A 63 5.85 -8.34 -5.54
N LYS A 64 5.30 -9.16 -4.65
CA LYS A 64 5.28 -10.61 -4.77
C LYS A 64 4.02 -11.20 -4.12
N ASN A 65 3.37 -12.14 -4.78
CA ASN A 65 2.38 -13.03 -4.16
C ASN A 65 2.72 -14.50 -4.49
N SER A 66 1.78 -15.42 -4.29
CA SER A 66 1.97 -16.85 -4.59
C SER A 66 2.02 -17.18 -6.09
N PHE A 67 1.61 -16.27 -6.97
CA PHE A 67 1.45 -16.49 -8.41
C PHE A 67 2.35 -15.60 -9.26
N ASP A 68 2.71 -14.42 -8.77
CA ASP A 68 3.35 -13.35 -9.53
C ASP A 68 4.35 -12.57 -8.67
N SER A 69 5.32 -11.97 -9.34
CA SER A 69 6.25 -11.02 -8.74
C SER A 69 6.69 -10.01 -9.79
N GLY A 70 6.80 -8.75 -9.39
CA GLY A 70 7.13 -7.69 -10.34
C GLY A 70 7.65 -6.43 -9.67
N THR A 71 8.15 -5.52 -10.52
CA THR A 71 8.43 -4.15 -10.11
C THR A 71 7.15 -3.34 -10.31
N MET A 72 6.78 -2.55 -9.30
CA MET A 72 5.66 -1.63 -9.40
C MET A 72 6.12 -0.28 -9.93
N TYR A 73 5.31 0.32 -10.79
CA TYR A 73 5.56 1.66 -11.32
C TYR A 73 4.91 2.71 -10.43
N VAL A 74 5.64 3.76 -10.10
CA VAL A 74 5.06 4.96 -9.49
C VAL A 74 4.35 5.73 -10.60
N GLU A 75 3.02 5.74 -10.59
CA GLU A 75 2.24 6.49 -11.57
C GLU A 75 2.14 7.97 -11.18
N LYS A 76 1.88 8.24 -9.90
CA LYS A 76 1.66 9.59 -9.38
C LYS A 76 2.20 9.71 -7.98
N GLU A 77 2.69 10.89 -7.62
CA GLU A 77 3.01 11.26 -6.24
C GLU A 77 2.32 12.57 -5.90
N ASN A 78 1.59 12.61 -4.79
CA ASN A 78 1.03 13.83 -4.22
C ASN A 78 1.51 14.03 -2.78
N ALA A 79 1.48 15.29 -2.33
CA ALA A 79 1.77 15.64 -0.96
C ALA A 79 0.51 16.20 -0.29
N TYR A 80 0.19 15.70 0.89
CA TYR A 80 -0.94 16.16 1.71
C TYR A 80 -0.41 16.77 2.99
N GLU A 81 -0.83 18.00 3.29
CA GLU A 81 -0.57 18.63 4.58
C GLU A 81 -1.73 18.35 5.53
N GLU A 82 -1.39 17.85 6.72
CA GLU A 82 -2.30 17.72 7.86
C GLU A 82 -1.59 18.20 9.11
N ASN A 83 -2.15 19.24 9.75
CA ASN A 83 -1.63 19.82 10.99
C ASN A 83 -0.11 20.11 10.96
N GLY A 84 0.38 20.68 9.86
CA GLY A 84 1.80 21.01 9.66
C GLY A 84 2.71 19.80 9.36
N THR A 85 2.16 18.59 9.25
CA THR A 85 2.88 17.39 8.82
C THR A 85 2.59 17.11 7.35
N TRP A 86 3.65 16.94 6.56
CA TRP A 86 3.56 16.60 5.14
C TRP A 86 3.62 15.08 4.93
N TYR A 87 2.59 14.54 4.29
CA TYR A 87 2.50 13.13 3.91
C TYR A 87 2.73 13.00 2.41
N LYS A 88 3.84 12.36 2.02
CA LYS A 88 4.15 12.09 0.62
C LYS A 88 3.58 10.74 0.21
N VAL A 89 2.52 10.77 -0.58
CA VAL A 89 1.74 9.60 -0.98
C VAL A 89 2.01 9.27 -2.45
N SER A 90 2.35 8.01 -2.73
CA SER A 90 2.62 7.49 -4.06
C SER A 90 1.54 6.50 -4.50
N LYS A 91 1.02 6.67 -5.72
CA LYS A 91 0.17 5.71 -6.43
C LYS A 91 1.08 4.75 -7.19
N LEU A 92 1.06 3.49 -6.78
CA LEU A 92 1.80 2.41 -7.42
C LEU A 92 0.85 1.58 -8.28
N ILE A 93 1.26 1.24 -9.48
CA ILE A 93 0.52 0.38 -10.39
C ILE A 93 1.34 -0.87 -10.72
N MET A 94 0.68 -2.01 -10.60
CA MET A 94 1.12 -3.28 -11.14
C MET A 94 0.29 -3.62 -12.37
N ASN A 95 0.92 -4.15 -13.42
CA ASN A 95 0.24 -4.59 -14.64
C ASN A 95 -0.54 -3.48 -15.37
N LYS A 96 0.08 -2.30 -15.53
CA LYS A 96 -0.53 -1.13 -16.17
C LYS A 96 -1.07 -1.47 -17.57
N GLY A 97 -2.32 -1.09 -17.84
CA GLY A 97 -3.01 -1.30 -19.12
C GLY A 97 -3.69 -2.67 -19.27
N LEU A 98 -3.66 -3.55 -18.26
CA LEU A 98 -4.39 -4.81 -18.28
C LEU A 98 -5.79 -4.63 -17.69
N THR A 99 -6.81 -4.86 -18.52
CA THR A 99 -8.24 -4.77 -18.15
C THR A 99 -8.57 -5.58 -16.89
N ASP A 100 -8.11 -6.83 -16.82
CA ASP A 100 -8.42 -7.80 -15.76
C ASP A 100 -7.20 -8.18 -14.89
N GLY A 101 -6.27 -7.25 -14.66
CA GLY A 101 -5.07 -7.53 -13.87
C GLY A 101 -4.39 -6.34 -13.23
N GLU A 102 -4.73 -5.12 -13.65
CA GLU A 102 -4.16 -3.93 -13.05
C GLU A 102 -4.63 -3.74 -11.61
N SER A 103 -3.67 -3.47 -10.72
CA SER A 103 -3.92 -3.24 -9.30
C SER A 103 -3.19 -1.99 -8.83
N THR A 104 -3.91 -1.16 -8.07
CA THR A 104 -3.40 0.08 -7.51
C THR A 104 -3.07 -0.11 -6.03
N TYR A 105 -1.90 0.36 -5.62
CA TYR A 105 -1.45 0.40 -4.23
C TYR A 105 -1.07 1.83 -3.89
N ILE A 106 -1.57 2.34 -2.79
CA ILE A 106 -1.29 3.70 -2.33
C ILE A 106 -0.46 3.61 -1.06
N VAL A 107 0.73 4.18 -1.11
CA VAL A 107 1.74 4.09 -0.05
C VAL A 107 2.18 5.49 0.39
N GLU A 108 2.51 5.65 1.66
CA GLU A 108 3.22 6.81 2.18
C GLU A 108 4.55 6.32 2.78
N LYS A 109 5.62 7.08 2.66
CA LYS A 109 6.97 6.61 3.03
C LYS A 109 7.10 6.21 4.50
N ASN A 110 6.50 6.96 5.42
CA ASN A 110 6.68 6.75 6.85
C ASN A 110 5.62 5.84 7.45
N ALA A 111 4.40 5.92 6.95
CA ALA A 111 3.26 5.13 7.38
C ALA A 111 3.28 3.78 6.65
N GLY A 112 3.53 3.76 5.35
CA GLY A 112 3.54 2.57 4.52
C GLY A 112 2.30 2.39 3.69
N LEU A 113 1.90 1.14 3.47
CA LEU A 113 0.69 0.84 2.69
C LEU A 113 -0.55 1.45 3.36
N LEU A 114 -1.28 2.25 2.59
CA LEU A 114 -2.49 2.95 3.01
C LEU A 114 -3.73 2.33 2.40
N VAL A 115 -3.70 2.07 1.08
CA VAL A 115 -4.85 1.57 0.33
C VAL A 115 -4.39 0.56 -0.72
N THR A 116 -5.18 -0.46 -0.98
CA THR A 116 -5.09 -1.25 -2.22
C THR A 116 -6.44 -1.31 -2.90
N LYS A 117 -6.44 -1.39 -4.23
CA LYS A 117 -7.67 -1.53 -5.02
C LYS A 117 -7.37 -2.29 -6.31
N SER A 118 -8.27 -3.20 -6.68
CA SER A 118 -8.30 -3.77 -8.03
C SER A 118 -8.96 -2.82 -9.02
N ASN A 119 -8.45 -2.73 -10.25
CA ASN A 119 -9.00 -1.82 -11.26
C ASN A 119 -10.40 -2.18 -11.76
N THR A 120 -10.76 -3.47 -11.74
CA THR A 120 -12.15 -3.89 -12.01
C THR A 120 -13.10 -3.56 -10.84
N TRP A 121 -12.56 -2.90 -9.82
CA TRP A 121 -13.22 -2.44 -8.60
C TRP A 121 -13.94 -3.53 -7.82
N ARG A 122 -13.53 -4.80 -7.96
CA ARG A 122 -14.12 -5.92 -7.20
C ARG A 122 -13.93 -5.77 -5.69
N TYR A 123 -12.80 -5.20 -5.26
CA TYR A 123 -12.46 -5.02 -3.84
C TYR A 123 -11.47 -3.88 -3.60
N ALA A 124 -11.41 -3.41 -2.35
CA ALA A 124 -10.40 -2.49 -1.84
C ALA A 124 -10.02 -2.81 -0.38
N MET A 125 -8.77 -2.53 -0.02
CA MET A 125 -8.28 -2.57 1.36
C MET A 125 -7.89 -1.18 1.83
N PHE A 126 -8.25 -0.82 3.06
CA PHE A 126 -7.90 0.46 3.67
C PHE A 126 -7.22 0.22 5.01
N ARG A 127 -6.12 0.91 5.25
CA ARG A 127 -5.42 0.85 6.52
C ARG A 127 -6.30 1.38 7.64
N LYS A 128 -6.40 0.61 8.72
CA LYS A 128 -6.85 1.10 10.01
C LYS A 128 -5.71 1.83 10.71
N THR A 129 -6.00 3.01 11.23
CA THR A 129 -5.09 3.79 12.07
C THR A 129 -5.89 4.47 13.18
N GLU A 130 -5.30 4.57 14.37
CA GLU A 130 -5.84 5.38 15.46
C GLU A 130 -5.28 6.82 15.40
N ASP A 131 -4.31 7.09 14.53
CA ASP A 131 -3.82 8.43 14.22
C ASP A 131 -4.86 9.17 13.35
N PRO A 132 -5.53 10.22 13.87
CA PRO A 132 -6.57 10.94 13.15
C PRO A 132 -6.03 11.71 11.94
N HIS A 133 -4.76 12.14 11.96
CA HIS A 133 -4.14 12.84 10.82
C HIS A 133 -3.88 11.86 9.68
N LEU A 134 -3.32 10.69 9.98
CA LEU A 134 -3.16 9.64 8.98
C LEU A 134 -4.53 9.15 8.45
N ALA A 135 -5.55 9.07 9.31
CA ALA A 135 -6.90 8.73 8.89
C ALA A 135 -7.48 9.78 7.91
N ALA A 136 -7.24 11.07 8.15
CA ALA A 136 -7.65 12.15 7.24
C ALA A 136 -6.94 12.06 5.89
N VAL A 137 -5.64 11.75 5.87
CA VAL A 137 -4.89 11.51 4.62
C VAL A 137 -5.46 10.32 3.85
N ILE A 138 -5.70 9.19 4.53
CA ILE A 138 -6.32 8.01 3.91
C ILE A 138 -7.67 8.41 3.31
N TYR A 139 -8.52 9.12 4.06
CA TYR A 139 -9.82 9.56 3.56
C TYR A 139 -9.70 10.44 2.30
N ARG A 140 -8.85 11.48 2.33
CA ARG A 140 -8.62 12.37 1.18
C ARG A 140 -8.18 11.58 -0.05
N VAL A 141 -7.17 10.73 0.10
CA VAL A 141 -6.68 9.84 -0.95
C VAL A 141 -7.80 8.96 -1.50
N THR A 142 -8.66 8.42 -0.62
CA THR A 142 -9.76 7.54 -1.03
C THR A 142 -10.93 8.23 -1.74
N THR A 143 -11.00 9.56 -1.65
CA THR A 143 -12.00 10.38 -2.34
C THR A 143 -11.42 11.17 -3.52
N ASP A 144 -10.10 11.22 -3.64
CA ASP A 144 -9.43 11.93 -4.72
C ASP A 144 -9.62 11.17 -6.03
N ARG A 145 -10.45 11.76 -6.91
CA ARG A 145 -10.74 11.18 -8.22
C ARG A 145 -9.48 10.94 -9.02
N ASP A 146 -8.46 11.78 -8.91
CA ASP A 146 -7.24 11.61 -9.68
C ASP A 146 -6.46 10.34 -9.30
N PHE A 147 -6.66 9.81 -8.08
CA PHE A 147 -6.08 8.54 -7.67
C PHE A 147 -6.87 7.33 -8.16
N TYR A 148 -8.13 7.52 -8.58
CA TYR A 148 -9.04 6.43 -8.97
C TYR A 148 -9.46 6.45 -10.44
N ASP A 149 -9.38 7.60 -11.10
CA ASP A 149 -9.60 7.71 -12.53
C ASP A 149 -8.34 7.18 -13.20
N ASN A 150 -8.42 5.91 -13.62
CA ASN A 150 -7.54 5.37 -14.65
C ASN A 150 -8.05 5.84 -16.00
N ASP A 151 -8.21 7.16 -16.13
CA ASP A 151 -8.93 7.74 -17.25
C ASP A 151 -8.32 7.20 -18.53
N THR A 152 -9.14 6.50 -19.29
CA THR A 152 -8.86 5.95 -20.61
C THR A 152 -8.73 7.09 -21.62
N THR A 153 -8.02 8.17 -21.26
CA THR A 153 -7.56 9.22 -22.17
C THR A 153 -6.46 8.63 -23.05
N GLY A 154 -6.89 7.77 -23.98
CA GLY A 154 -6.05 6.96 -24.84
C GLY A 154 -6.85 5.96 -25.69
N MET A 155 -8.11 5.65 -25.35
CA MET A 155 -9.02 5.02 -26.30
C MET A 155 -9.67 6.10 -27.19
N SER A 156 -8.85 6.72 -28.04
CA SER A 156 -9.35 7.33 -29.26
C SER A 156 -9.90 6.20 -30.12
N ILE A 157 -11.22 6.13 -30.21
CA ILE A 157 -11.92 5.33 -31.22
C ILE A 157 -11.56 5.98 -32.56
N TRP A 158 -10.70 5.32 -33.32
CA TRP A 158 -10.57 5.50 -34.77
C TRP A 158 -10.92 4.17 -35.42
#